data_AF-A0A8J3VW80-F1
#
_entry.id   AF-A0A8J3VW80-F1
#
_cell.length_a   1.000
_cell.length_b   1.000
_cell.length_c   1.000
_cell.angle_alpha   90.00
_cell.angle_beta   90.00
_cell.angle_gamma   90.00
#
_symmetry.space_group_name_H-M   'P 1'
#
loop_
_entity.id
_entity.type
_entity.pdbx_description
1 polymer ?
#
loop_
_entity_poly.entity_id
_entity_poly.type
_entity_poly.pdbx_seq_one_letter_code
_entity_poly.pdbx_strand_id
1 'polypeptide(L)'
;MIHEAKASGPYLTAALSARTTQVIPLLNTALHHTNDAITTLHPCYHQPTWPTGPLTNEHQARTIHTAITTYRRDTAQAGQWICLCPQADHRTLIRLATHWLTLWQHCVRYVTYPDRYSLRLTRRAAALVDDHAAWVITHDPAHLLGTHPTTSTGADQ
;
A
#
# COMPACT_ATOMS: atom_id res chain seq x y z
N MET A 1 31.38 -26.89 17.53
CA MET A 1 32.03 -25.65 17.04
C MET A 1 32.01 -25.69 15.52
N ILE A 2 31.10 -24.96 14.88
CA ILE A 2 31.12 -24.73 13.43
C ILE A 2 31.29 -23.23 13.26
N HIS A 3 32.28 -22.88 12.44
CA HIS A 3 32.87 -21.58 12.26
C HIS A 3 31.90 -20.49 11.77
N GLU A 4 32.00 -19.34 12.45
CA GLU A 4 32.06 -17.98 11.90
C GLU A 4 31.27 -17.69 10.62
N ALA A 5 30.04 -17.21 10.81
CA ALA A 5 29.37 -16.36 9.81
C ALA A 5 29.99 -14.96 9.81
N LYS A 6 31.15 -14.80 9.16
CA LYS A 6 31.77 -13.49 8.88
C LYS A 6 31.46 -13.06 7.45
N ALA A 7 30.17 -12.93 7.14
CA ALA A 7 29.69 -12.35 5.88
C ALA A 7 29.05 -10.96 6.09
N SER A 8 29.51 -10.21 7.08
CA SER A 8 29.09 -8.81 7.31
C SER A 8 29.84 -7.83 6.38
N GLY A 9 29.90 -8.15 5.08
CA GLY A 9 30.69 -7.43 4.08
C GLY A 9 29.88 -6.42 3.24
N PRO A 10 30.55 -5.59 2.41
CA PRO A 10 29.95 -4.59 1.51
C PRO A 10 28.87 -5.15 0.56
N TYR A 11 28.84 -6.48 0.39
CA TYR A 11 27.78 -7.18 -0.35
C TYR A 11 26.42 -7.16 0.35
N LEU A 12 26.36 -7.21 1.69
CA LEU A 12 25.07 -7.09 2.42
C LEU A 12 24.52 -5.68 2.33
N THR A 13 25.37 -4.66 2.42
CA THR A 13 24.97 -3.25 2.27
C THR A 13 24.60 -2.91 0.84
N ALA A 14 25.34 -3.42 -0.16
CA ALA A 14 24.98 -3.28 -1.57
C ALA A 14 23.69 -4.02 -1.92
N ALA A 15 23.48 -5.24 -1.42
CA ALA A 15 22.24 -5.99 -1.63
C ALA A 15 21.03 -5.31 -0.96
N LEU A 16 21.21 -4.80 0.27
CA LEU A 16 20.18 -4.01 0.96
C LEU A 16 19.85 -2.73 0.19
N SER A 17 20.88 -2.02 -0.29
CA SER A 17 20.72 -0.82 -1.12
C SER A 17 19.99 -1.13 -2.42
N ALA A 18 20.39 -2.17 -3.15
CA ALA A 18 19.75 -2.59 -4.39
C ALA A 18 18.27 -2.96 -4.19
N ARG A 19 17.95 -3.73 -3.14
CA ARG A 19 16.56 -4.08 -2.81
C ARG A 19 15.73 -2.86 -2.43
N THR A 20 16.33 -1.92 -1.69
CA THR A 20 15.67 -0.66 -1.32
C THR A 20 15.35 0.16 -2.56
N THR A 21 16.28 0.28 -3.51
CA THR A 21 16.09 0.95 -4.80
C THR A 21 14.96 0.32 -5.63
N GLN A 22 14.69 -0.98 -5.49
CA GLN A 22 13.60 -1.65 -6.20
C GLN A 22 12.22 -1.38 -5.60
N VAL A 23 12.11 -1.13 -4.29
CA VAL A 23 10.81 -0.97 -3.60
C VAL A 23 10.39 0.49 -3.42
N ILE A 24 11.34 1.43 -3.36
CA ILE A 24 11.04 2.86 -3.24
C ILE A 24 10.12 3.36 -4.37
N PRO A 25 10.37 3.03 -5.65
CA PRO A 25 9.48 3.46 -6.73
C PRO A 25 8.06 2.92 -6.57
N LEU A 26 7.92 1.65 -6.18
CA LEU A 26 6.61 1.03 -5.95
C LEU A 26 5.82 1.76 -4.85
N LEU A 27 6.50 2.13 -3.75
CA LEU A 27 5.88 2.91 -2.68
C LEU A 27 5.52 4.32 -3.15
N ASN A 28 6.39 5.00 -3.87
CA ASN A 28 6.13 6.37 -4.32
C ASN A 28 4.94 6.43 -5.30
N THR A 29 4.89 5.51 -6.27
CA THR A 29 3.78 5.42 -7.23
C THR A 29 2.46 5.14 -6.52
N ALA A 30 2.41 4.12 -5.68
CA ALA A 30 1.19 3.77 -4.96
C ALA A 30 0.77 4.85 -3.94
N LEU A 31 1.71 5.61 -3.36
CA LEU A 31 1.39 6.79 -2.55
C LEU A 31 0.68 7.87 -3.38
N HIS A 32 1.21 8.20 -4.56
CA HIS A 32 0.62 9.21 -5.44
C HIS A 32 -0.80 8.80 -5.85
N HIS A 33 -0.96 7.59 -6.40
CA HIS A 33 -2.28 7.09 -6.80
C HIS A 33 -3.25 6.98 -5.62
N THR A 34 -2.78 6.57 -4.44
CA THR A 34 -3.61 6.53 -3.22
C THR A 34 -4.10 7.92 -2.85
N ASN A 35 -3.22 8.94 -2.87
CA ASN A 35 -3.62 10.33 -2.57
C ASN A 35 -4.62 10.88 -3.59
N ASP A 36 -4.43 10.58 -4.88
CA ASP A 36 -5.36 10.99 -5.93
C ASP A 36 -6.74 10.35 -5.71
N ALA A 37 -6.77 9.04 -5.44
CA ALA A 37 -8.00 8.32 -5.13
C ALA A 37 -8.70 8.83 -3.86
N ILE A 38 -7.95 9.16 -2.80
CA ILE A 38 -8.53 9.75 -1.58
C ILE A 38 -9.16 11.10 -1.85
N THR A 39 -8.55 11.91 -2.72
CA THR A 39 -9.10 13.20 -3.14
C THR A 39 -10.45 13.01 -3.83
N THR A 40 -10.57 12.00 -4.71
CA THR A 40 -11.83 11.63 -5.38
C THR A 40 -12.89 11.09 -4.42
N LEU A 41 -12.50 10.36 -3.37
CA LEU A 41 -13.43 9.74 -2.41
C LEU A 41 -14.06 10.72 -1.42
N HIS A 42 -13.62 11.98 -1.40
CA HIS A 42 -14.12 13.04 -0.52
C HIS A 42 -14.39 12.56 0.93
N PRO A 43 -13.37 12.05 1.66
CA PRO A 43 -13.54 11.52 3.00
C PRO A 43 -14.22 12.54 3.91
N CYS A 44 -15.27 12.12 4.61
CA CYS A 44 -16.04 12.95 5.51
C CYS A 44 -15.14 13.55 6.62
N TYR A 45 -15.27 14.84 6.89
CA TYR A 45 -14.46 15.56 7.88
C TYR A 45 -14.67 15.12 9.34
N HIS A 46 -15.77 14.41 9.62
CA HIS A 46 -16.07 13.85 10.95
C HIS A 46 -15.33 12.55 11.24
N GLN A 47 -14.62 12.01 10.25
CA GLN A 47 -13.92 10.74 10.36
C GLN A 47 -12.41 10.97 10.50
N PRO A 48 -11.66 10.02 11.09
CA PRO A 48 -10.25 10.24 11.34
C PRO A 48 -9.52 10.60 10.05
N THR A 49 -8.73 11.68 10.13
CA THR A 49 -7.92 12.18 9.02
C THR A 49 -7.09 11.03 8.46
N TRP A 50 -7.26 10.79 7.16
CA TRP A 50 -6.45 9.79 6.48
C TRP A 50 -4.98 10.22 6.53
N PRO A 51 -4.04 9.39 7.01
CA PRO A 51 -2.64 9.74 7.00
C PRO A 51 -2.14 9.82 5.55
N THR A 52 -1.99 11.06 5.08
CA THR A 52 -1.38 11.39 3.80
C THR A 52 0.13 11.46 3.96
N GLY A 53 0.87 10.86 3.03
CA GLY A 53 2.33 10.94 2.99
C GLY A 53 3.02 9.58 2.99
N PRO A 54 4.34 9.57 2.73
CA PRO A 54 5.07 8.34 2.49
C PRO A 54 5.13 7.47 3.73
N LEU A 55 4.90 6.16 3.53
CA LEU A 55 5.12 5.12 4.53
C LEU A 55 6.61 4.80 4.63
N THR A 56 7.32 5.60 5.42
CA THR A 56 8.77 5.49 5.62
C THR A 56 9.16 4.70 6.86
N ASN A 57 8.24 4.56 7.82
CA ASN A 57 8.54 3.91 9.10
C ASN A 57 7.31 3.22 9.73
N GLU A 58 7.59 2.44 10.77
CA GLU A 58 6.59 1.64 11.48
C GLU A 58 5.56 2.49 12.24
N HIS A 59 5.93 3.70 12.69
CA HIS A 59 4.98 4.60 13.35
C HIS A 59 3.87 5.00 12.38
N GLN A 60 4.20 5.38 11.15
CA GLN A 60 3.21 5.72 10.11
C GLN A 60 2.35 4.50 9.73
N ALA A 61 2.94 3.30 9.66
CA ALA A 61 2.20 2.07 9.42
C ALA A 61 1.18 1.79 10.55
N ARG A 62 1.55 2.01 11.81
CA ARG A 62 0.63 1.93 12.96
C ARG A 62 -0.48 2.97 12.90
N THR A 63 -0.18 4.20 12.46
CA THR A 63 -1.20 5.24 12.24
C THR A 63 -2.24 4.80 11.20
N ILE A 64 -1.79 4.27 10.05
CA ILE A 64 -2.68 3.72 9.01
C ILE A 64 -3.51 2.57 9.56
N HIS A 65 -2.88 1.62 10.23
CA HIS A 65 -3.59 0.49 10.84
C HIS A 65 -4.66 0.96 11.83
N THR A 66 -4.31 1.91 12.70
CA THR A 66 -5.26 2.47 13.68
C THR A 66 -6.43 3.15 13.00
N ALA A 67 -6.19 3.93 11.93
CA ALA A 67 -7.25 4.52 11.12
C ALA A 67 -8.16 3.43 10.54
N ILE A 68 -7.60 2.41 9.88
CA ILE A 68 -8.37 1.26 9.32
C ILE A 68 -9.24 0.61 10.40
N THR A 69 -8.69 0.30 11.58
CA THR A 69 -9.43 -0.35 12.66
C THR A 69 -10.54 0.53 13.23
N THR A 70 -10.29 1.83 13.35
CA THR A 70 -11.28 2.81 13.81
C THR A 70 -12.43 2.88 12.82
N TYR A 71 -12.13 3.12 11.54
CA TYR A 71 -13.12 3.14 10.47
C TYR A 71 -13.93 1.83 10.40
N ARG A 72 -13.30 0.66 10.53
CA ARG A 72 -13.99 -0.63 10.54
C ARG A 72 -14.92 -0.80 11.74
N ARG A 73 -14.45 -0.48 12.93
CA ARG A 73 -15.27 -0.57 14.15
C ARG A 73 -16.47 0.35 14.05
N ASP A 74 -16.22 1.59 13.66
CA ASP A 74 -17.23 2.62 13.57
C ASP A 74 -18.28 2.18 12.51
N THR A 75 -17.85 1.80 11.30
CA THR A 75 -18.78 1.29 10.26
C THR A 75 -19.52 0.00 10.63
N ALA A 76 -18.96 -0.88 11.46
CA ALA A 76 -19.59 -2.14 11.87
C ALA A 76 -20.57 -1.97 13.04
N GLN A 77 -20.30 -1.05 13.98
CA GLN A 77 -21.20 -0.76 15.09
C GLN A 77 -22.45 0.00 14.64
N ALA A 78 -22.37 0.71 13.51
CA ALA A 78 -23.43 1.53 12.97
C ALA A 78 -24.08 0.89 11.73
N GLY A 79 -24.96 -0.10 11.94
CA GLY A 79 -26.00 -0.43 10.94
C GLY A 79 -26.83 0.79 10.49
N GLN A 80 -26.65 1.95 11.12
CA GLN A 80 -27.25 3.24 10.85
C GLN A 80 -26.21 4.36 11.10
N TRP A 81 -25.77 5.03 10.02
CA TRP A 81 -25.24 6.41 9.98
C TRP A 81 -24.05 6.79 10.88
N ILE A 82 -22.85 6.88 10.31
CA ILE A 82 -21.71 7.58 10.95
C ILE A 82 -21.32 8.89 10.28
N CYS A 83 -21.89 9.18 9.12
CA CYS A 83 -21.81 10.51 8.57
C CYS A 83 -23.03 10.70 7.66
N LEU A 84 -23.82 11.75 7.89
CA LEU A 84 -24.91 12.15 6.98
C LEU A 84 -24.36 12.67 5.64
N CYS A 85 -23.03 12.79 5.48
CA CYS A 85 -22.40 13.16 4.23
C CYS A 85 -22.74 12.10 3.16
N PRO A 86 -23.54 12.45 2.13
CA PRO A 86 -24.03 11.49 1.14
C PRO A 86 -22.94 10.90 0.22
N GLN A 87 -21.68 11.31 0.38
CA GLN A 87 -20.62 11.16 -0.63
C GLN A 87 -19.38 10.39 -0.18
N ALA A 88 -19.24 10.03 1.10
CA ALA A 88 -18.04 9.35 1.56
C ALA A 88 -18.16 7.82 1.36
N ASP A 89 -17.47 7.28 0.35
CA ASP A 89 -17.33 5.83 0.18
C ASP A 89 -16.26 5.27 1.13
N HIS A 90 -16.67 5.14 2.39
CA HIS A 90 -15.82 4.64 3.47
C HIS A 90 -15.29 3.22 3.22
N ARG A 91 -16.08 2.36 2.56
CA ARG A 91 -15.66 0.98 2.30
C ARG A 91 -14.50 0.93 1.33
N THR A 92 -14.58 1.74 0.29
CA THR A 92 -13.52 1.86 -0.70
C THR A 92 -12.27 2.49 -0.11
N LEU A 93 -12.41 3.54 0.71
CA LEU A 93 -11.28 4.12 1.45
C LEU A 93 -10.56 3.07 2.32
N ILE A 94 -11.30 2.28 3.11
CA ILE A 94 -10.75 1.21 3.96
C ILE A 94 -10.04 0.12 3.13
N ARG A 95 -10.55 -0.20 1.93
CA ARG A 95 -9.92 -1.21 1.08
C ARG A 95 -8.61 -0.69 0.49
N LEU A 96 -8.61 0.51 -0.08
CA LEU A 96 -7.42 1.16 -0.62
C LEU A 96 -6.31 1.28 0.44
N ALA A 97 -6.71 1.76 1.62
CA ALA A 97 -5.91 1.78 2.84
C ALA A 97 -5.24 0.45 3.20
N THR A 98 -6.03 -0.63 3.15
CA THR A 98 -5.57 -1.98 3.48
C THR A 98 -4.55 -2.46 2.45
N HIS A 99 -4.79 -2.21 1.17
CA HIS A 99 -3.83 -2.56 0.11
C HIS A 99 -2.52 -1.78 0.26
N TRP A 100 -2.60 -0.48 0.55
CA TRP A 100 -1.43 0.37 0.76
C TRP A 100 -0.56 -0.11 1.94
N LEU A 101 -1.18 -0.42 3.08
CA LEU A 101 -0.48 -1.01 4.23
C LEU A 101 0.13 -2.38 3.90
N THR A 102 -0.60 -3.21 3.15
CA THR A 102 -0.15 -4.53 2.73
C THR A 102 1.09 -4.43 1.83
N LEU A 103 1.09 -3.51 0.86
CA LEU A 103 2.25 -3.23 0.01
C LEU A 103 3.47 -2.85 0.86
N TRP A 104 3.32 -1.91 1.79
CA TRP A 104 4.43 -1.53 2.66
C TRP A 104 5.00 -2.72 3.45
N GLN A 105 4.14 -3.56 4.02
CA GLN A 105 4.58 -4.78 4.72
C GLN A 105 5.33 -5.74 3.79
N HIS A 106 4.90 -5.89 2.53
CA HIS A 106 5.63 -6.68 1.54
C HIS A 106 6.98 -6.07 1.17
N CYS A 107 7.06 -4.74 1.01
CA CYS A 107 8.33 -4.05 0.78
C CYS A 107 9.32 -4.29 1.92
N VAL A 108 8.89 -4.10 3.18
CA VAL A 108 9.73 -4.35 4.36
C VAL A 108 10.18 -5.81 4.39
N ARG A 109 9.25 -6.76 4.23
CA ARG A 109 9.57 -8.19 4.24
C ARG A 109 10.53 -8.61 3.13
N TYR A 110 10.38 -8.06 1.93
CA TYR A 110 11.30 -8.30 0.81
C TYR A 110 12.71 -7.78 1.11
N VAL A 111 12.82 -6.57 1.65
CA VAL A 111 14.10 -5.95 1.98
C VAL A 111 14.82 -6.70 3.11
N THR A 112 14.07 -7.11 4.15
CA THR A 112 14.63 -7.78 5.35
C THR A 112 14.85 -9.28 5.17
N TYR A 113 13.95 -9.99 4.47
CA TYR A 113 13.96 -11.45 4.34
C TYR A 113 13.75 -11.90 2.87
N PRO A 114 14.69 -11.55 1.97
CA PRO A 114 14.56 -11.75 0.52
C PRO A 114 14.43 -13.23 0.10
N ASP A 115 15.02 -14.15 0.87
CA ASP A 115 14.96 -15.59 0.56
C ASP A 115 13.56 -16.18 0.83
N ARG A 116 12.74 -15.49 1.63
CA ARG A 116 11.38 -15.92 2.02
C ARG A 116 10.29 -15.14 1.30
N TYR A 117 10.57 -13.89 0.96
CA TYR A 117 9.60 -13.00 0.31
C TYR A 117 10.16 -12.53 -1.01
N SER A 118 9.45 -12.79 -2.11
CA SER A 118 9.91 -12.43 -3.44
C SER A 118 9.45 -11.03 -3.84
N LEU A 119 10.27 -10.37 -4.67
CA LEU A 119 9.91 -9.08 -5.30
C LEU A 119 8.61 -9.20 -6.12
N ARG A 120 8.32 -10.38 -6.68
CA ARG A 120 7.09 -10.64 -7.42
C ARG A 120 5.84 -10.42 -6.58
N LEU A 121 5.85 -10.80 -5.30
CA LEU A 121 4.71 -10.55 -4.40
C LEU A 121 4.56 -9.06 -4.11
N THR A 122 5.67 -8.35 -3.91
CA THR A 122 5.67 -6.89 -3.72
C THR A 122 5.11 -6.17 -4.95
N ARG A 123 5.53 -6.55 -6.16
CA ARG A 123 5.00 -5.98 -7.42
C ARG A 123 3.50 -6.25 -7.59
N ARG A 124 3.02 -7.44 -7.23
CA ARG A 124 1.58 -7.76 -7.25
C ARG A 124 0.80 -6.93 -6.25
N ALA A 125 1.32 -6.73 -5.05
CA ALA A 125 0.70 -5.86 -4.06
C ALA A 125 0.64 -4.40 -4.55
N ALA A 126 1.67 -3.94 -5.27
CA ALA A 126 1.68 -2.61 -5.88
C ALA A 126 0.60 -2.47 -6.97
N ALA A 127 0.54 -3.43 -7.90
CA ALA A 127 -0.49 -3.46 -8.93
C ALA A 127 -1.92 -3.44 -8.33
N LEU A 128 -2.17 -4.18 -7.24
CA LEU A 128 -3.46 -4.14 -6.55
C LEU A 128 -3.81 -2.76 -5.98
N VAL A 129 -2.83 -2.00 -5.49
CA VAL A 129 -3.07 -0.62 -5.03
C VAL A 129 -3.38 0.27 -6.23
N ASP A 130 -2.57 0.18 -7.29
CA ASP A 130 -2.71 1.00 -8.49
C ASP A 130 -4.03 0.74 -9.23
N ASP A 131 -4.41 -0.52 -9.41
CA ASP A 131 -5.68 -0.93 -10.03
C ASP A 131 -6.88 -0.45 -9.23
N HIS A 132 -6.81 -0.56 -7.89
CA HIS A 132 -7.89 -0.09 -7.03
C HIS A 132 -8.00 1.45 -7.09
N ALA A 133 -6.87 2.16 -7.00
CA ALA A 133 -6.86 3.61 -7.11
C ALA A 133 -7.38 4.09 -8.47
N ALA A 134 -6.96 3.44 -9.57
CA ALA A 134 -7.44 3.74 -10.90
C ALA A 134 -8.95 3.52 -11.03
N TRP A 135 -9.48 2.39 -10.52
CA TRP A 135 -10.93 2.16 -10.46
C TRP A 135 -11.66 3.24 -9.66
N VAL A 136 -11.10 3.70 -8.54
CA VAL A 136 -11.71 4.79 -7.74
C VAL A 136 -11.81 6.07 -8.55
N ILE A 137 -10.77 6.39 -9.32
CA ILE A 137 -10.69 7.63 -10.09
C ILE A 137 -11.58 7.57 -11.34
N THR A 138 -11.60 6.44 -12.05
CA THR A 138 -12.28 6.32 -13.35
C THR A 138 -13.65 5.67 -13.30
N HIS A 139 -13.96 4.96 -12.20
CA HIS A 139 -15.10 4.05 -12.06
C HIS A 139 -15.16 2.92 -13.10
N ASP A 140 -14.05 2.63 -13.81
CA ASP A 140 -13.99 1.55 -14.79
C ASP A 140 -13.67 0.20 -14.11
N PRO A 141 -14.62 -0.77 -14.10
CA PRO A 141 -14.41 -2.06 -13.45
C PRO A 141 -13.29 -2.90 -14.08
N ALA A 142 -12.86 -2.60 -15.31
CA ALA A 142 -11.75 -3.32 -15.96
C ALA A 142 -10.42 -3.21 -15.19
N HIS A 143 -10.23 -2.19 -14.36
CA HIS A 143 -9.05 -2.10 -13.47
C HIS A 143 -9.10 -3.18 -12.38
N LEU A 144 -10.26 -3.43 -11.78
CA LEU A 144 -10.40 -4.47 -10.73
C LEU A 144 -10.28 -5.90 -11.29
N LEU A 145 -10.54 -6.09 -12.58
CA LEU A 145 -10.43 -7.37 -13.26
C LEU A 145 -9.00 -7.66 -13.74
N GLY A 146 -8.07 -6.69 -13.63
CA GLY A 146 -6.73 -6.81 -14.19
C GLY A 146 -6.72 -6.96 -15.71
N THR A 147 -7.78 -6.49 -16.39
CA THR A 147 -7.93 -6.58 -17.85
C THR A 147 -7.31 -5.39 -18.58
N HIS A 148 -6.94 -4.34 -17.84
CA HIS A 148 -6.11 -3.29 -18.38
C HIS A 148 -4.66 -3.76 -18.45
N PRO A 149 -3.93 -3.47 -19.55
CA PRO A 149 -2.51 -3.67 -19.55
C PRO A 149 -1.93 -2.82 -18.43
N THR A 150 -1.43 -3.48 -17.38
CA THR A 150 -0.53 -2.80 -16.44
C THR A 150 0.51 -2.13 -17.31
N THR A 151 0.64 -0.81 -17.24
CA THR A 151 1.77 -0.07 -17.81
C THR A 151 3.01 -0.48 -17.01
N SER A 152 3.41 -1.74 -17.13
CA SER A 152 4.73 -2.23 -16.83
C SER A 152 5.62 -1.65 -17.92
N THR A 153 6.00 -0.40 -17.73
CA THR A 153 7.16 0.16 -18.40
C THR A 153 8.36 -0.68 -17.96
N GLY A 154 8.70 -1.67 -18.79
CA GLY A 154 9.99 -2.37 -18.87
C GLY A 154 10.55 -2.99 -17.60
N ALA A 155 10.43 -4.30 -17.45
CA ALA A 155 11.38 -5.08 -16.62
C ALA A 155 11.53 -6.55 -17.05
N ASP A 156 11.30 -6.86 -18.33
CA ASP A 156 11.71 -8.13 -18.95
C ASP A 156 12.48 -7.82 -20.24
N GLN A 157 13.69 -7.28 -20.08
CA GLN A 157 14.86 -7.51 -20.95
C GLN A 157 16.10 -7.57 -20.05
#